data_AF-A0A5C2SAS0-F1
#
_entry.id   AF-A0A5C2SAS0-F1
#
_cell.length_a   1.000
_cell.length_b   1.000
_cell.length_c   1.000
_cell.angle_alpha   90.00
_cell.angle_beta   90.00
_cell.angle_gamma   90.00
#
_symmetry.space_group_name_H-M   'P 1'
#
loop_
_entity.id
_entity.type
_entity.pdbx_description
1 polymer ?
#
loop_
_entity_poly.entity_id
_entity_poly.type
_entity_poly.pdbx_seq_one_letter_code
_entity_poly.pdbx_strand_id
1 'polypeptide(L)'
;MSAYISRELAVRMRARDNSSQDMDEAEPTSSNLHNSTRAARIMNVLTLTSAAYLTSPSPIPTTTQPPRYLPAAFSPQKRRYKELLAQTPTTPYEAQLQAALRESDSRDTARKATLVGMQATVLLQGVYVDRQMEKDGRRTKKRKTLSDGLPHLLTHNDFVSHVEQAERAQEDAKAQREARKVEREQYQRALVKWKKAEEERKARNKERKSKWPAEKEAWEAERKLACAEKREPRWEKPKLGLESPLQRPRMKAAVAEQDQEQEEEDDGEAIKTDDSDRED
;
A
#
# COMPACT_ATOMS: atom_id res chain seq x y z
N MET A 1 -25.34 -17.05 37.67
CA MET A 1 -26.76 -16.90 37.31
C MET A 1 -26.85 -16.17 35.98
N SER A 2 -27.76 -16.60 35.09
CA SER A 2 -28.01 -16.09 33.72
C SER A 2 -27.06 -16.68 32.66
N ALA A 3 -27.29 -17.81 31.98
CA ALA A 3 -28.50 -18.56 31.62
C ALA A 3 -29.54 -17.75 30.84
N TYR A 4 -29.25 -17.30 29.61
CA TYR A 4 -30.30 -16.92 28.62
C TYR A 4 -29.75 -16.68 27.20
N ILE A 5 -29.21 -17.70 26.51
CA ILE A 5 -29.14 -17.69 25.02
C ILE A 5 -29.35 -19.13 24.51
N SER A 6 -30.53 -19.67 24.78
CA SER A 6 -31.05 -20.90 24.17
C SER A 6 -32.51 -20.66 23.83
N ARG A 7 -32.83 -20.18 22.62
CA ARG A 7 -34.20 -20.17 22.03
C ARG A 7 -34.27 -19.51 20.63
N GLU A 8 -33.45 -19.91 19.67
CA GLU A 8 -33.64 -19.45 18.27
C GLU A 8 -33.46 -20.54 17.20
N LEU A 9 -33.77 -21.79 17.52
CA LEU A 9 -33.68 -22.93 16.59
C LEU A 9 -34.97 -23.75 16.43
N ALA A 10 -36.14 -23.17 16.71
CA ALA A 10 -37.41 -23.92 16.74
C ALA A 10 -38.64 -23.17 16.20
N VAL A 11 -38.61 -22.65 14.96
CA VAL A 11 -39.85 -22.20 14.25
C VAL A 11 -39.79 -22.43 12.72
N ARG A 12 -39.21 -23.53 12.23
CA ARG A 12 -39.27 -23.84 10.77
C ARG A 12 -39.61 -25.29 10.42
N MET A 13 -40.29 -25.97 11.33
CA MET A 13 -41.02 -27.20 11.02
C MET A 13 -42.51 -26.97 11.27
N ARG A 14 -43.33 -27.33 10.27
CA ARG A 14 -44.81 -27.27 10.17
C ARG A 14 -45.37 -26.07 9.40
N ALA A 15 -45.45 -26.25 8.08
CA ALA A 15 -46.69 -26.01 7.33
C ALA A 15 -46.48 -26.44 5.88
N ARG A 16 -46.83 -27.69 5.56
CA ARG A 16 -47.43 -28.12 4.28
C ARG A 16 -47.58 -29.64 4.26
N ASP A 17 -48.63 -30.09 4.93
CA ASP A 17 -49.38 -31.27 4.54
C ASP A 17 -50.79 -30.80 4.18
N ASN A 18 -51.41 -31.52 3.23
CA ASN A 18 -52.79 -31.45 2.75
C ASN A 18 -53.17 -30.34 1.76
N SER A 19 -53.05 -30.68 0.47
CA SER A 19 -54.15 -30.46 -0.49
C SER A 19 -54.17 -31.64 -1.46
N SER A 20 -55.07 -32.58 -1.18
CA SER A 20 -55.44 -33.68 -2.05
C SER A 20 -56.32 -33.15 -3.19
N GLN A 21 -56.18 -33.79 -4.36
CA GLN A 21 -57.30 -34.31 -5.18
C GLN A 21 -57.54 -33.70 -6.58
N ASP A 22 -57.71 -34.64 -7.51
CA ASP A 22 -58.21 -34.60 -8.90
C ASP A 22 -57.23 -34.19 -10.01
N MET A 23 -56.60 -35.16 -10.71
CA MET A 23 -57.09 -35.97 -11.85
C MET A 23 -57.17 -35.16 -13.14
N ASP A 24 -56.18 -35.32 -14.03
CA ASP A 24 -56.38 -35.80 -15.41
C ASP A 24 -55.11 -35.67 -16.28
N GLU A 25 -54.82 -36.80 -16.93
CA GLU A 25 -54.24 -36.98 -18.27
C GLU A 25 -53.36 -35.89 -18.89
N ALA A 26 -52.05 -36.16 -18.92
CA ALA A 26 -51.27 -36.36 -20.15
C ALA A 26 -49.81 -36.47 -19.76
N GLU A 27 -49.21 -37.65 -19.92
CA GLU A 27 -47.78 -37.85 -19.70
C GLU A 27 -46.98 -37.28 -20.89
N PRO A 28 -46.21 -36.19 -20.74
CA PRO A 28 -45.00 -36.04 -21.52
C PRO A 28 -43.98 -37.00 -20.91
N THR A 29 -43.67 -38.05 -21.65
CA THR A 29 -42.52 -38.92 -21.43
C THR A 29 -41.27 -38.07 -21.17
N SER A 30 -40.96 -37.93 -19.88
CA SER A 30 -39.76 -37.28 -19.33
C SER A 30 -38.55 -38.11 -19.72
N SER A 31 -38.09 -37.93 -20.95
CA SER A 31 -36.93 -38.58 -21.50
C SER A 31 -35.67 -37.98 -20.87
N ASN A 32 -34.93 -38.83 -20.15
CA ASN A 32 -33.47 -38.77 -19.99
C ASN A 32 -32.85 -37.50 -19.39
N LEU A 33 -33.26 -37.12 -18.17
CA LEU A 33 -32.45 -36.24 -17.29
C LEU A 33 -31.35 -36.97 -16.49
N HIS A 34 -31.15 -38.26 -16.76
CA HIS A 34 -30.23 -39.12 -16.01
C HIS A 34 -28.96 -39.34 -16.80
N ASN A 35 -28.08 -38.33 -16.72
CA ASN A 35 -26.61 -38.39 -16.77
C ASN A 35 -26.05 -37.01 -17.15
N SER A 36 -26.53 -35.94 -16.49
CA SER A 36 -25.75 -34.69 -16.46
C SER A 36 -24.43 -35.04 -15.79
N THR A 37 -23.43 -35.34 -16.62
CA THR A 37 -22.07 -35.64 -16.21
C THR A 37 -21.60 -34.54 -15.27
N ARG A 38 -20.72 -34.88 -14.33
CA ARG A 38 -20.12 -33.94 -13.39
C ARG A 38 -19.63 -32.66 -14.09
N ALA A 39 -19.16 -32.77 -15.33
CA ALA A 39 -18.79 -31.67 -16.20
C ALA A 39 -19.94 -30.69 -16.49
N ALA A 40 -21.13 -31.16 -16.89
CA ALA A 40 -22.27 -30.28 -17.16
C ALA A 40 -22.73 -29.50 -15.92
N ARG A 41 -22.66 -30.11 -14.73
CA ARG A 41 -22.93 -29.40 -13.46
C ARG A 41 -21.88 -28.33 -13.16
N ILE A 42 -20.60 -28.63 -13.39
CA ILE A 42 -19.51 -27.65 -13.21
C ILE A 42 -19.68 -26.48 -14.19
N MET A 43 -20.01 -26.75 -15.45
CA MET A 43 -20.27 -25.70 -16.46
C MET A 43 -21.43 -24.81 -16.05
N ASN A 44 -22.54 -25.38 -15.55
CA ASN A 44 -23.67 -24.59 -15.03
C ASN A 44 -23.33 -23.78 -13.76
N VAL A 45 -22.40 -24.26 -12.94
CA VAL A 45 -21.91 -23.46 -11.79
C VAL A 45 -21.01 -22.33 -12.29
N LEU A 46 -20.16 -22.57 -13.28
CA LEU A 46 -19.27 -21.56 -13.86
C LEU A 46 -20.05 -20.42 -14.54
N THR A 47 -21.13 -20.73 -15.26
CA THR A 47 -22.00 -19.70 -15.89
C THR A 47 -22.67 -18.77 -14.89
N LEU A 48 -22.81 -19.18 -13.62
CA LEU A 48 -23.37 -18.37 -12.53
C LEU A 48 -22.30 -17.56 -11.76
N THR A 49 -21.03 -17.70 -12.10
CA THR A 49 -19.92 -16.99 -11.45
C THR A 49 -19.36 -15.89 -12.35
N SER A 50 -18.47 -15.05 -11.81
CA SER A 50 -17.69 -14.10 -12.61
C SER A 50 -16.82 -14.76 -13.69
N ALA A 51 -16.64 -16.09 -13.65
CA ALA A 51 -15.93 -16.89 -14.65
C ALA A 51 -16.83 -17.38 -15.80
N ALA A 52 -18.08 -16.91 -15.91
CA ALA A 52 -19.00 -17.29 -16.98
C ALA A 52 -18.43 -17.08 -18.39
N TYR A 53 -17.53 -16.11 -18.56
CA TYR A 53 -16.85 -15.83 -19.82
C TYR A 53 -16.00 -17.02 -20.32
N LEU A 54 -15.52 -17.91 -19.44
CA LEU A 54 -14.77 -19.11 -19.85
C LEU A 54 -15.64 -20.14 -20.57
N THR A 55 -16.95 -20.09 -20.34
CA THR A 55 -17.93 -21.00 -20.94
C THR A 55 -18.73 -20.34 -22.07
N SER A 56 -18.58 -19.03 -22.25
CA SER A 56 -19.22 -18.30 -23.33
C SER A 56 -18.47 -18.53 -24.64
N PRO A 57 -19.16 -18.85 -25.75
CA PRO A 57 -18.55 -18.91 -27.06
C PRO A 57 -18.19 -17.52 -27.63
N SER A 58 -18.63 -16.43 -27.01
CA SER A 58 -18.31 -15.08 -27.45
C SER A 58 -16.94 -14.61 -26.95
N PRO A 59 -16.15 -13.89 -27.77
CA PRO A 59 -14.89 -13.31 -27.34
C PRO A 59 -15.11 -12.29 -26.21
N ILE A 60 -14.17 -12.22 -25.27
CA ILE A 60 -14.22 -11.27 -24.15
C ILE A 60 -14.22 -9.84 -24.73
N PRO A 61 -15.22 -9.01 -24.43
CA PRO A 61 -15.23 -7.62 -24.86
C PRO A 61 -13.98 -6.91 -24.36
N THR A 62 -13.34 -6.09 -25.20
CA THR A 62 -12.18 -5.27 -24.81
C THR A 62 -12.51 -4.27 -23.69
N THR A 63 -13.79 -4.00 -23.47
CA THR A 63 -14.30 -3.13 -22.40
C THR A 63 -14.48 -3.84 -21.07
N THR A 64 -14.39 -5.17 -21.02
CA THR A 64 -14.57 -5.94 -19.79
C THR A 64 -13.30 -5.85 -18.95
N GLN A 65 -13.41 -5.22 -17.78
CA GLN A 65 -12.30 -5.20 -16.84
C GLN A 65 -11.98 -6.63 -16.37
N PRO A 66 -10.69 -7.01 -16.32
CA PRO A 66 -10.31 -8.30 -15.80
C PRO A 66 -10.76 -8.43 -14.33
N PRO A 67 -11.15 -9.64 -13.88
CA PRO A 67 -11.56 -9.84 -12.50
C PRO A 67 -10.43 -9.44 -11.55
N ARG A 68 -10.71 -8.49 -10.66
CA ARG A 68 -9.74 -8.05 -9.66
C ARG A 68 -9.49 -9.16 -8.66
N TYR A 69 -8.26 -9.67 -8.61
CA TYR A 69 -7.87 -10.63 -7.59
C TYR A 69 -7.84 -9.94 -6.23
N LEU A 70 -8.64 -10.44 -5.28
CA LEU A 70 -8.60 -10.01 -3.89
C LEU A 70 -7.77 -11.04 -3.12
N PRO A 71 -6.50 -10.76 -2.79
CA PRO A 71 -5.68 -11.70 -2.05
C PRO A 71 -6.32 -11.94 -0.68
N ALA A 72 -6.57 -13.21 -0.37
CA ALA A 72 -7.01 -13.59 0.96
C ALA A 72 -5.85 -13.34 1.94
N ALA A 73 -6.11 -12.59 3.00
CA ALA A 73 -5.10 -12.30 4.01
C ALA A 73 -4.65 -13.60 4.69
N PHE A 74 -3.39 -13.98 4.47
CA PHE A 74 -2.82 -15.11 5.20
C PHE A 74 -2.52 -14.70 6.63
N SER A 75 -3.27 -15.26 7.57
CA SER A 75 -2.92 -15.12 8.99
C SER A 75 -1.51 -15.67 9.23
N PRO A 76 -0.66 -15.02 10.06
CA PRO A 76 0.63 -15.56 10.43
C PRO A 76 0.50 -16.98 10.99
N GLN A 77 1.38 -17.90 10.58
CA GLN A 77 1.33 -19.26 11.11
C GLN A 77 1.78 -19.22 12.56
N LYS A 78 0.83 -19.35 13.48
CA LYS A 78 1.14 -19.45 14.90
C LYS A 78 1.83 -20.79 15.12
N ARG A 79 3.13 -20.77 15.41
CA ARG A 79 3.88 -21.94 15.84
C ARG A 79 3.45 -22.27 17.27
N ARG A 80 2.35 -23.02 17.38
CA ARG A 80 1.82 -23.50 18.66
C ARG A 80 2.72 -24.62 19.16
N TYR A 81 2.82 -24.77 20.48
CA TYR A 81 3.47 -25.92 21.12
C TYR A 81 4.97 -26.12 20.82
N LYS A 82 5.72 -25.03 20.53
CA LYS A 82 7.19 -25.10 20.35
C LYS A 82 7.89 -25.75 21.54
N GLU A 83 7.43 -25.42 22.75
CA GLU A 83 7.98 -25.94 23.99
C GLU A 83 7.78 -27.45 24.11
N LEU A 84 6.60 -27.97 23.76
CA LEU A 84 6.33 -29.41 23.75
C LEU A 84 7.17 -30.14 22.69
N LEU A 85 7.36 -29.52 21.51
CA LEU A 85 8.22 -30.08 20.46
C LEU A 85 9.72 -30.01 20.81
N ALA A 86 10.11 -29.24 21.82
CA ALA A 86 11.48 -29.18 22.31
C ALA A 86 11.77 -30.22 23.41
N GLN A 87 10.74 -30.85 23.98
CA GLN A 87 10.90 -31.89 25.00
C GLN A 87 11.44 -33.19 24.40
N THR A 88 12.42 -33.79 25.05
CA THR A 88 12.95 -35.10 24.69
C THR A 88 11.89 -36.17 24.96
N PRO A 89 11.46 -36.95 23.96
CA PRO A 89 10.44 -37.98 24.16
C PRO A 89 10.95 -39.06 25.11
N THR A 90 10.10 -39.47 26.06
CA THR A 90 10.46 -40.48 27.06
C THR A 90 10.14 -41.90 26.56
N THR A 91 9.17 -42.01 25.66
CA THR A 91 8.70 -43.29 25.11
C THR A 91 8.89 -43.36 23.58
N PRO A 92 9.06 -44.56 23.00
CA PRO A 92 9.20 -44.70 21.54
C PRO A 92 7.95 -44.25 20.78
N TYR A 93 6.75 -44.43 21.35
CA TYR A 93 5.49 -43.97 20.76
C TYR A 93 5.42 -42.44 20.70
N GLU A 94 5.84 -41.76 21.78
CA GLU A 94 5.94 -40.30 21.80
C GLU A 94 6.92 -39.77 20.75
N ALA A 95 8.05 -40.44 20.55
CA ALA A 95 9.01 -40.09 19.51
C ALA A 95 8.39 -40.19 18.10
N GLN A 96 7.61 -41.24 17.82
CA GLN A 96 6.88 -41.39 16.55
C GLN A 96 5.84 -40.28 16.34
N LEU A 97 5.07 -39.95 17.39
CA LEU A 97 4.09 -38.85 17.32
C LEU A 97 4.76 -37.50 17.08
N GLN A 98 5.86 -37.20 17.77
CA GLN A 98 6.62 -35.98 17.55
C GLN A 98 7.18 -35.92 16.12
N ALA A 99 7.67 -37.04 15.57
CA ALA A 99 8.17 -37.12 14.20
C ALA A 99 7.05 -36.83 13.18
N ALA A 100 5.89 -37.48 13.32
CA ALA A 100 4.73 -37.26 12.45
C ALA A 100 4.22 -35.81 12.52
N LEU A 101 4.25 -35.19 13.71
CA LEU A 101 3.86 -33.80 13.88
C LEU A 101 4.84 -32.84 13.18
N ARG A 102 6.15 -33.03 13.36
CA ARG A 102 7.18 -32.24 12.65
C ARG A 102 7.06 -32.38 11.13
N GLU A 103 6.79 -33.59 10.64
CA GLU A 103 6.55 -33.82 9.21
C GLU A 103 5.29 -33.08 8.72
N SER A 104 4.19 -33.13 9.48
CA SER A 104 2.97 -32.39 9.13
C SER A 104 3.18 -30.88 9.10
N ASP A 105 3.84 -30.32 10.12
CA ASP A 105 4.19 -28.91 10.17
C ASP A 105 5.09 -28.50 8.99
N SER A 106 6.07 -29.34 8.63
CA SER A 106 6.93 -29.12 7.47
C SER A 106 6.12 -29.10 6.16
N ARG A 107 5.16 -30.01 5.99
CA ARG A 107 4.30 -30.03 4.80
C ARG A 107 3.38 -28.81 4.73
N ASP A 108 2.80 -28.40 5.85
CA ASP A 108 1.88 -27.26 5.88
C ASP A 108 2.63 -25.93 5.69
N THR A 109 3.82 -25.78 6.27
CA THR A 109 4.69 -24.63 6.01
C THR A 109 5.10 -24.55 4.53
N ALA A 110 5.47 -25.68 3.91
CA ALA A 110 5.77 -25.72 2.48
C ALA A 110 4.56 -25.34 1.61
N ARG A 111 3.38 -25.92 1.87
CA ARG A 111 2.14 -25.58 1.15
C ARG A 111 1.75 -24.11 1.31
N LYS A 112 1.93 -23.55 2.51
CA LYS A 112 1.67 -22.14 2.74
C LYS A 112 2.64 -21.25 1.97
N ALA A 113 3.92 -21.61 1.95
CA ALA A 113 4.93 -20.89 1.19
C ALA A 113 4.61 -20.89 -0.32
N THR A 114 4.18 -22.03 -0.88
CA THR A 114 3.78 -22.09 -2.29
C THR A 114 2.55 -21.24 -2.59
N LEU A 115 1.53 -21.25 -1.71
CA LEU A 115 0.35 -20.39 -1.85
C LEU A 115 0.68 -18.90 -1.77
N VAL A 116 1.59 -18.50 -0.88
CA VAL A 116 2.09 -17.12 -0.79
C VAL A 116 2.80 -16.73 -2.09
N GLY A 117 3.65 -17.61 -2.62
CA GLY A 117 4.30 -17.40 -3.92
C GLY A 117 3.30 -17.21 -5.05
N MET A 118 2.27 -18.05 -5.13
CA MET A 118 1.21 -17.93 -6.13
C MET A 118 0.46 -16.60 -6.03
N GLN A 119 0.09 -16.18 -4.81
CA GLN A 119 -0.56 -14.87 -4.61
C GLN A 119 0.34 -13.71 -5.03
N ALA A 120 1.63 -13.76 -4.68
CA ALA A 120 2.60 -12.74 -5.06
C ALA A 120 2.73 -12.63 -6.59
N THR A 121 2.82 -13.76 -7.29
CA THR A 121 2.89 -13.78 -8.77
C THR A 121 1.64 -13.17 -9.40
N VAL A 122 0.44 -13.52 -8.93
CA VAL A 122 -0.82 -12.95 -9.45
C VAL A 122 -0.89 -11.45 -9.24
N LEU A 123 -0.49 -10.96 -8.07
CA LEU A 123 -0.44 -9.52 -7.79
C LEU A 123 0.57 -8.80 -8.70
N LEU A 124 1.76 -9.37 -8.88
CA LEU A 124 2.79 -8.80 -9.75
C LEU A 124 2.33 -8.73 -11.21
N GLN A 125 1.68 -9.80 -11.70
CA GLN A 125 1.08 -9.81 -13.03
C GLN A 125 -0.02 -8.77 -13.18
N GLY A 126 -0.88 -8.61 -12.17
CA GLY A 126 -1.91 -7.56 -12.16
C GLY A 126 -1.30 -6.16 -12.28
N VAL A 127 -0.31 -5.85 -11.45
CA VAL A 127 0.41 -4.55 -11.51
C VAL A 127 1.09 -4.34 -12.86
N TYR A 128 1.68 -5.39 -13.44
CA TYR A 128 2.31 -5.31 -14.75
C TYR A 128 1.29 -5.00 -15.86
N VAL A 129 0.16 -5.70 -15.86
CA VAL A 129 -0.92 -5.46 -16.84
C VAL A 129 -1.48 -4.05 -16.68
N ASP A 130 -1.72 -3.60 -15.44
CA ASP A 130 -2.20 -2.25 -15.17
C ASP A 130 -1.22 -1.19 -15.71
N ARG A 131 0.09 -1.35 -15.46
CA ARG A 131 1.14 -0.47 -16.01
C ARG A 131 1.18 -0.47 -17.54
N GLN A 132 0.97 -1.62 -18.19
CA GLN A 132 0.92 -1.69 -19.66
C GLN A 132 -0.32 -0.98 -20.21
N MET A 133 -1.49 -1.19 -19.60
CA MET A 133 -2.72 -0.51 -19.98
C MET A 133 -2.64 1.01 -19.75
N GLU A 134 -1.99 1.44 -18.67
CA GLU A 134 -1.69 2.85 -18.43
C GLU A 134 -0.73 3.43 -19.46
N LYS A 135 0.32 2.70 -19.86
CA LYS A 135 1.24 3.13 -20.92
C LYS A 135 0.52 3.24 -22.27
N ASP A 136 -0.38 2.31 -22.58
CA ASP A 136 -1.17 2.37 -23.81
C ASP A 136 -2.27 3.44 -23.76
N GLY A 137 -2.79 3.78 -22.57
CA GLY A 137 -3.70 4.93 -22.37
C GLY A 137 -2.99 6.29 -22.33
N ARG A 138 -1.78 6.35 -21.75
CA ARG A 138 -0.89 7.53 -21.67
C ARG A 138 0.01 7.68 -22.89
N ARG A 139 -0.04 6.76 -23.86
CA ARG A 139 0.10 7.13 -25.26
C ARG A 139 -1.09 8.03 -25.62
N THR A 140 -1.18 9.21 -24.96
CA THR A 140 -1.67 10.44 -25.58
C THR A 140 -1.17 10.33 -26.98
N LYS A 141 -2.10 10.20 -27.94
CA LYS A 141 -1.79 10.12 -29.36
C LYS A 141 -0.64 11.08 -29.57
N LYS A 142 0.61 10.59 -29.63
CA LYS A 142 1.70 11.40 -30.11
C LYS A 142 1.10 11.80 -31.43
N ARG A 143 0.80 13.10 -31.60
CA ARG A 143 0.39 13.62 -32.90
C ARG A 143 1.53 13.13 -33.76
N LYS A 144 1.32 11.99 -34.42
CA LYS A 144 2.23 11.43 -35.40
C LYS A 144 2.17 12.58 -36.37
N THR A 145 3.21 13.39 -36.37
CA THR A 145 3.23 14.67 -37.06
C THR A 145 3.02 14.47 -38.56
N LEU A 146 3.00 13.22 -39.02
CA LEU A 146 2.69 12.74 -40.37
C LEU A 146 1.97 11.37 -40.31
N SER A 147 0.77 11.27 -39.71
CA SER A 147 0.11 9.96 -39.48
C SER A 147 -0.50 9.28 -40.70
N ASP A 148 -0.38 9.85 -41.90
CA ASP A 148 -1.03 9.33 -43.09
C ASP A 148 -0.30 8.10 -43.67
N GLY A 149 0.87 7.76 -43.12
CA GLY A 149 1.67 6.62 -43.55
C GLY A 149 2.29 6.78 -44.95
N LEU A 150 1.98 7.87 -45.66
CA LEU A 150 2.62 8.23 -46.91
C LEU A 150 3.97 8.92 -46.63
N PRO A 151 5.05 8.55 -47.34
CA PRO A 151 6.29 9.30 -47.32
C PRO A 151 6.01 10.71 -47.85
N HIS A 152 5.95 11.69 -46.95
CA HIS A 152 5.90 13.10 -47.32
C HIS A 152 7.30 13.53 -47.79
N LEU A 153 7.34 14.21 -48.93
CA LEU A 153 8.58 14.81 -49.42
C LEU A 153 9.01 15.90 -48.43
N LEU A 154 10.14 15.70 -47.75
CA LEU A 154 10.68 16.57 -46.68
C LEU A 154 11.03 18.01 -47.11
N THR A 155 10.71 18.42 -48.33
CA THR A 155 10.99 19.74 -48.89
C THR A 155 9.93 20.81 -48.58
N HIS A 156 8.88 20.49 -47.81
CA HIS A 156 7.84 21.46 -47.47
C HIS A 156 8.28 22.33 -46.27
N ASN A 157 8.10 23.65 -46.38
CA ASN A 157 8.42 24.64 -45.32
C ASN A 157 7.80 24.29 -43.96
N ASP A 158 6.70 23.55 -43.96
CA ASP A 158 6.01 23.11 -42.75
C ASP A 158 6.89 22.19 -41.89
N PHE A 159 7.71 21.33 -42.51
CA PHE A 159 8.62 20.45 -41.78
C PHE A 159 9.67 21.26 -41.01
N VAL A 160 10.28 22.25 -41.67
CA VAL A 160 11.26 23.15 -41.04
C VAL A 160 10.61 23.87 -39.85
N SER A 161 9.40 24.39 -40.03
CA SER A 161 8.66 25.06 -38.94
C SER A 161 8.36 24.13 -37.75
N HIS A 162 8.07 22.85 -38.01
CA HIS A 162 7.82 21.85 -36.98
C HIS A 162 9.09 21.47 -36.21
N VAL A 163 10.23 21.32 -36.91
CA VAL A 163 11.52 21.07 -36.28
C VAL A 163 11.91 22.26 -35.40
N GLU A 164 11.82 23.49 -35.90
CA GLU A 164 12.10 24.69 -35.09
C GLU A 164 11.22 24.77 -33.84
N GLN A 165 9.92 24.46 -33.96
CA GLN A 165 9.02 24.45 -32.81
C GLN A 165 9.39 23.35 -31.80
N ALA A 166 9.79 22.17 -32.28
CA ALA A 166 10.20 21.07 -31.41
C ALA A 166 11.52 21.39 -30.69
N GLU A 167 12.49 22.00 -31.37
CA GLU A 167 13.76 22.44 -30.79
C GLU A 167 13.52 23.52 -29.74
N ARG A 168 12.72 24.57 -30.06
CA ARG A 168 12.35 25.61 -29.08
C ARG A 168 11.65 25.02 -27.87
N ALA A 169 10.70 24.10 -28.07
CA ALA A 169 10.01 23.44 -26.97
C ALA A 169 10.97 22.60 -26.11
N GLN A 170 11.98 21.96 -26.72
CA GLN A 170 12.99 21.20 -26.01
C GLN A 170 13.92 22.11 -25.20
N GLU A 171 14.33 23.25 -25.75
CA GLU A 171 15.14 24.26 -25.08
C GLU A 171 14.37 24.87 -23.89
N ASP A 172 13.12 25.27 -24.09
CA ASP A 172 12.25 25.79 -23.04
C ASP A 172 12.06 24.77 -21.91
N ALA A 173 11.86 23.49 -22.26
CA ALA A 173 11.73 22.42 -21.28
C ALA A 173 13.02 22.21 -20.47
N LYS A 174 14.19 22.27 -21.12
CA LYS A 174 15.50 22.21 -20.44
C LYS A 174 15.69 23.40 -19.50
N ALA A 175 15.42 24.62 -19.98
CA ALA A 175 15.53 25.84 -19.19
C ALA A 175 14.61 25.80 -17.96
N GLN A 176 13.38 25.32 -18.10
CA GLN A 176 12.47 25.14 -16.96
C GLN A 176 12.97 24.10 -15.95
N ARG A 177 13.56 22.99 -16.41
CA ARG A 177 14.16 21.97 -15.53
C ARG A 177 15.33 22.55 -14.74
N GLU A 178 16.21 23.30 -15.39
CA GLU A 178 17.34 23.96 -14.73
C GLU A 178 16.88 25.00 -13.71
N ALA A 179 15.92 25.85 -14.07
CA ALA A 179 15.34 26.83 -13.15
C ALA A 179 14.78 26.16 -11.88
N ARG A 180 14.06 25.04 -12.03
CA ARG A 180 13.55 24.27 -10.88
C ARG A 180 14.67 23.66 -10.04
N LYS A 181 15.75 23.17 -10.65
CA LYS A 181 16.92 22.67 -9.92
C LYS A 181 17.54 23.76 -9.05
N VAL A 182 17.70 24.97 -9.60
CA VAL A 182 18.21 26.12 -8.85
C VAL A 182 17.29 26.48 -7.68
N GLU A 183 15.96 26.53 -7.90
CA GLU A 183 15.00 26.79 -6.82
C GLU A 183 15.07 25.74 -5.70
N ARG A 184 15.22 24.44 -6.05
CA ARG A 184 15.40 23.36 -5.07
C ARG A 184 16.67 23.55 -4.25
N GLU A 185 17.78 23.86 -4.88
CA GLU A 185 19.05 24.10 -4.18
C GLU A 185 18.93 25.30 -3.22
N GLN A 186 18.28 26.38 -3.64
CA GLN A 186 18.02 27.54 -2.78
C GLN A 186 17.16 27.17 -1.58
N TYR A 187 16.08 26.40 -1.79
CA TYR A 187 15.22 25.92 -0.72
C TYR A 187 15.97 25.02 0.26
N GLN A 188 16.79 24.08 -0.23
CA GLN A 188 17.61 23.22 0.62
C GLN A 188 18.60 24.03 1.47
N ARG A 189 19.27 25.03 0.87
CA ARG A 189 20.14 25.96 1.61
C ARG A 189 19.37 26.72 2.70
N ALA A 190 18.16 27.21 2.40
CA ALA A 190 17.31 27.88 3.38
C ALA A 190 16.89 26.93 4.52
N LEU A 191 16.56 25.68 4.19
CA LEU A 191 16.17 24.66 5.16
C LEU A 191 17.32 24.32 6.12
N VAL A 192 18.56 24.18 5.61
CA VAL A 192 19.75 23.93 6.44
C VAL A 192 20.00 25.11 7.39
N LYS A 193 19.93 26.34 6.89
CA LYS A 193 20.06 27.55 7.74
C LYS A 193 19.00 27.59 8.83
N TRP A 194 17.74 27.29 8.48
CA TRP A 194 16.65 27.25 9.45
C TRP A 194 16.86 26.17 10.53
N LYS A 195 17.31 24.96 10.15
CA LYS A 195 17.59 23.88 11.10
C LYS A 195 18.64 24.29 12.13
N LYS A 196 19.75 24.90 11.69
CA LYS A 196 20.81 25.41 12.59
C LYS A 196 20.27 26.46 13.57
N ALA A 197 19.54 27.45 13.07
CA ALA A 197 18.95 28.49 13.93
C ALA A 197 17.93 27.92 14.94
N GLU A 198 17.17 26.90 14.53
CA GLU A 198 16.19 26.23 15.39
C GLU A 198 16.86 25.36 16.47
N GLU A 199 18.00 24.75 16.17
CA GLU A 199 18.83 24.03 17.16
C GLU A 199 19.41 24.99 18.20
N GLU A 200 19.98 26.13 17.77
CA GLU A 200 20.47 27.18 18.68
C GLU A 200 19.37 27.73 19.58
N ARG A 201 18.17 28.00 19.03
CA ARG A 201 17.00 28.41 19.80
C ARG A 201 16.62 27.37 20.85
N LYS A 202 16.61 26.08 20.48
CA LYS A 202 16.32 24.98 21.42
C LYS A 202 17.38 24.89 22.52
N ALA A 203 18.65 25.12 22.20
CA ALA A 203 19.73 25.15 23.20
C ALA A 203 19.52 26.29 24.21
N ARG A 204 19.27 27.53 23.75
CA ARG A 204 18.96 28.68 24.63
C ARG A 204 17.73 28.41 25.52
N ASN A 205 16.67 27.86 24.94
CA ASN A 205 15.48 27.49 25.70
C ASN A 205 15.75 26.38 26.72
N LYS A 206 16.62 25.42 26.41
CA LYS A 206 17.05 24.37 27.36
C LYS A 206 17.80 24.98 28.54
N GLU A 207 18.74 25.88 28.30
CA GLU A 207 19.46 26.60 29.35
C GLU A 207 18.52 27.42 30.24
N ARG A 208 17.58 28.17 29.64
CA ARG A 208 16.56 28.92 30.39
C ARG A 208 15.70 28.00 31.25
N LYS A 209 15.28 26.85 30.71
CA LYS A 209 14.56 25.82 31.48
C LYS A 209 15.39 25.24 32.63
N SER A 210 16.70 25.11 32.49
CA SER A 210 17.55 24.62 33.58
C SER A 210 17.77 25.64 34.69
N LYS A 211 17.78 26.94 34.39
CA LYS A 211 18.00 28.03 35.37
C LYS A 211 16.72 28.39 36.14
N TRP A 212 15.58 28.31 35.48
CA TRP A 212 14.30 28.72 36.05
C TRP A 212 13.90 28.04 37.37
N PRO A 213 14.14 26.74 37.61
CA PRO A 213 13.85 26.11 38.90
C PRO A 213 14.59 26.78 40.07
N ALA A 214 15.87 27.12 39.89
CA ALA A 214 16.67 27.79 40.92
C ALA A 214 16.17 29.21 41.19
N GLU A 215 15.84 29.97 40.14
CA GLU A 215 15.23 31.31 40.28
C GLU A 215 13.87 31.24 40.99
N LYS A 216 13.05 30.23 40.64
CA LYS A 216 11.75 30.00 41.25
C LYS A 216 11.89 29.61 42.72
N GLU A 217 12.84 28.76 43.07
CA GLU A 217 13.12 28.36 44.45
C GLU A 217 13.61 29.56 45.28
N ALA A 218 14.52 30.38 44.74
CA ALA A 218 14.98 31.61 45.39
C ALA A 218 13.83 32.59 45.64
N TRP A 219 12.92 32.75 44.67
CA TRP A 219 11.71 33.55 44.84
C TRP A 219 10.75 32.95 45.88
N GLU A 220 10.57 31.63 45.91
CA GLU A 220 9.74 30.95 46.92
C GLU A 220 10.33 31.12 48.34
N ALA A 221 11.65 31.07 48.49
CA ALA A 221 12.34 31.33 49.75
C ALA A 221 12.16 32.78 50.21
N GLU A 222 12.38 33.76 49.32
CA GLU A 222 12.15 35.17 49.65
C GLU A 222 10.68 35.44 49.99
N ARG A 223 9.75 34.87 49.24
CA ARG A 223 8.31 34.99 49.50
C ARG A 223 7.93 34.46 50.89
N LYS A 224 8.52 33.34 51.32
CA LYS A 224 8.31 32.78 52.67
C LYS A 224 8.86 33.72 53.75
N LEU A 225 10.07 34.26 53.56
CA LEU A 225 10.67 35.23 54.49
C LEU A 225 9.83 36.53 54.58
N ALA A 226 9.41 37.07 53.44
CA ALA A 226 8.57 38.26 53.38
C ALA A 226 7.23 38.05 54.12
N CYS A 227 6.61 36.87 53.94
CA CYS A 227 5.39 36.51 54.65
C CYS A 227 5.59 36.43 56.17
N ALA A 228 6.70 35.85 56.65
CA ALA A 228 7.04 35.78 58.07
C ALA A 228 7.26 37.17 58.70
N GLU A 229 7.89 38.08 57.95
CA GLU A 229 8.13 39.47 58.34
C GLU A 229 6.91 40.39 58.13
N LYS A 230 5.78 39.87 57.61
CA LYS A 230 4.57 40.62 57.23
C LYS A 230 4.84 41.77 56.25
N ARG A 231 5.84 41.61 55.38
CA ARG A 231 6.13 42.53 54.26
C ARG A 231 5.70 41.90 52.93
N GLU A 232 5.54 42.73 51.91
CA GLU A 232 5.37 42.24 50.54
C GLU A 232 6.73 41.74 50.00
N PRO A 233 6.75 40.61 49.25
CA PRO A 233 7.94 40.17 48.54
C PRO A 233 8.43 41.27 47.61
N ARG A 234 9.75 41.54 47.58
CA ARG A 234 10.26 42.67 46.79
C ARG A 234 10.25 42.38 45.29
N TRP A 235 10.22 41.10 44.90
CA TRP A 235 10.34 40.68 43.51
C TRP A 235 9.12 39.89 43.01
N GLU A 236 8.77 40.10 41.74
CA GLU A 236 7.72 39.34 41.05
C GLU A 236 8.13 37.89 40.82
N LYS A 237 7.12 37.00 40.65
CA LYS A 237 7.37 35.59 40.35
C LYS A 237 8.09 35.44 39.00
N PRO A 238 9.27 34.78 38.96
CA PRO A 238 10.01 34.57 37.71
C PRO A 238 9.18 33.85 36.64
N LYS A 239 9.11 34.43 35.43
CA LYS A 239 8.41 33.87 34.26
C LYS A 239 9.40 33.13 33.36
N LEU A 240 9.04 31.92 32.91
CA LEU A 240 9.94 31.04 32.13
C LEU A 240 10.28 31.59 30.72
N GLY A 241 9.43 32.46 30.15
CA GLY A 241 9.69 33.22 28.91
C GLY A 241 10.44 32.48 27.80
N LEU A 242 9.88 31.41 27.22
CA LEU A 242 10.55 30.66 26.14
C LEU A 242 10.47 31.38 24.79
N GLU A 243 11.51 31.27 23.97
CA GLU A 243 11.51 31.78 22.60
C GLU A 243 10.57 30.96 21.71
N SER A 244 9.72 31.61 20.92
CA SER A 244 8.80 30.96 19.98
C SER A 244 9.53 30.26 18.81
N PRO A 245 8.96 29.19 18.22
CA PRO A 245 9.56 28.52 17.06
C PRO A 245 9.77 29.45 15.85
N LEU A 246 10.87 29.25 15.12
CA LEU A 246 11.12 29.98 13.88
C LEU A 246 10.22 29.48 12.75
N GLN A 247 9.74 30.38 11.90
CA GLN A 247 8.93 29.99 10.74
C GLN A 247 9.77 29.12 9.78
N ARG A 248 9.26 27.92 9.49
CA ARG A 248 9.92 27.00 8.56
C ARG A 248 9.79 27.52 7.12
N PRO A 249 10.88 27.56 6.34
CA PRO A 249 10.80 27.85 4.91
C PRO A 249 9.78 26.94 4.23
N ARG A 250 8.91 27.50 3.38
CA ARG A 250 7.93 26.75 2.59
C ARG A 250 8.35 26.77 1.13
N MET A 251 8.30 25.61 0.48
CA MET A 251 8.44 25.51 -0.96
C MET A 251 7.14 26.00 -1.61
N LYS A 252 7.22 26.73 -2.72
CA LYS A 252 6.03 27.13 -3.48
C LYS A 252 5.36 25.87 -4.04
N ALA A 253 4.04 25.73 -3.85
CA ALA A 253 3.29 24.51 -4.18
C ALA A 253 3.48 24.03 -5.63
N ALA A 254 3.63 24.97 -6.58
CA ALA A 254 3.85 24.67 -8.00
C ALA A 254 5.10 23.81 -8.29
N VAL A 255 6.07 23.76 -7.38
CA VAL A 255 7.30 22.96 -7.56
C VAL A 255 7.18 21.58 -6.89
N ALA A 256 6.24 21.39 -5.96
CA ALA A 256 6.11 20.16 -5.17
C ALA A 256 5.34 19.03 -5.88
N GLU A 257 4.41 19.34 -6.79
CA GLU A 257 3.52 18.33 -7.39
C GLU A 257 4.11 17.58 -8.59
N GLN A 258 5.13 18.12 -9.28
CA GLN A 258 5.70 17.47 -10.48
C GLN A 258 6.86 16.49 -10.20
N ASP A 259 7.26 16.32 -8.93
CA ASP A 259 8.36 15.42 -8.54
C ASP A 259 7.95 13.94 -8.46
N GLN A 260 6.64 13.62 -8.45
CA GLN A 260 6.19 12.22 -8.37
C GLN A 260 6.20 11.47 -9.70
N GLU A 261 6.27 12.16 -10.84
CA GLU A 261 6.11 11.53 -12.15
C GLU A 261 7.42 11.31 -12.94
N GLN A 262 8.59 11.74 -12.42
CA GLN A 262 9.82 11.79 -13.22
C GLN A 262 11.03 11.01 -12.65
N GLU A 263 10.89 10.33 -11.50
CA GLU A 263 11.93 9.45 -10.95
C GLU A 263 11.93 8.02 -11.57
N GLU A 264 10.99 7.65 -12.44
CA GLU A 264 10.92 6.28 -13.02
C GLU A 264 11.63 6.09 -14.38
N GLU A 265 12.41 7.05 -14.90
CA GLU A 265 12.98 6.96 -16.27
C GLU A 265 14.52 6.94 -16.38
N ASP A 266 15.26 6.81 -15.28
CA ASP A 266 16.72 6.70 -15.31
C ASP A 266 17.24 5.62 -14.34
N ASP A 267 16.92 4.35 -14.63
CA ASP A 267 17.48 3.19 -13.90
C ASP A 267 18.10 2.19 -14.89
N GLY A 268 18.98 2.71 -15.74
CA GLY A 268 19.74 1.95 -16.74
C GLY A 268 21.25 1.98 -16.50
N GLU A 269 21.74 2.47 -15.36
CA GLU A 269 23.17 2.45 -15.05
C GLU A 269 23.50 1.28 -14.12
N ALA A 270 23.94 0.18 -14.75
CA ALA A 270 24.39 -1.02 -14.11
C ALA A 270 25.46 -0.72 -13.06
N ILE A 271 25.07 -0.82 -11.78
CA ILE A 271 26.00 -0.95 -10.66
C ILE A 271 26.80 -2.24 -10.89
N LYS A 272 27.99 -2.11 -11.48
CA LYS A 272 29.03 -3.13 -11.38
C LYS A 272 29.47 -3.16 -9.93
N THR A 273 28.91 -4.08 -9.15
CA THR A 273 29.51 -4.50 -7.89
C THR A 273 30.82 -5.19 -8.24
N ASP A 274 31.91 -4.44 -8.07
CA ASP A 274 33.28 -4.94 -8.09
C ASP A 274 33.48 -5.83 -6.86
N ASP A 275 33.20 -7.12 -7.04
CA ASP A 275 33.50 -8.17 -6.07
C ASP A 275 34.95 -8.60 -6.31
N SER A 276 35.88 -7.74 -5.89
CA SER A 276 37.29 -8.08 -5.75
C SER A 276 37.76 -7.72 -4.34
N ASP A 277 38.49 -8.66 -3.76
CA ASP A 277 39.29 -8.56 -2.54
C ASP A 277 38.60 -9.01 -1.23
N ARG A 278 38.32 -10.32 -1.19
CA ARG A 278 38.46 -11.11 0.03
C ARG A 278 39.72 -11.99 -0.10
N GLU A 279 40.87 -11.42 0.27
CA GLU A 279 42.07 -12.19 0.64
C GLU A 279 42.35 -11.98 2.14
N ASP A 280 42.55 -13.12 2.81
CA ASP A 280 43.06 -13.42 4.17
C ASP A 280 42.33 -12.91 5.43
#